data_AF-A0AAJ7WV49-F1
#
_entry.id   AF-A0AAJ7WV49-F1
#
_cell.length_a   1.000
_cell.length_b   1.000
_cell.length_c   1.000
_cell.angle_alpha   90.00
_cell.angle_beta   90.00
_cell.angle_gamma   90.00
#
_symmetry.space_group_name_H-M   'P 1'
#
loop_
_entity.id
_entity.type
_entity.pdbx_description
1 polymer ?
#
loop_
_entity_poly.entity_id
_entity_poly.type
_entity_poly.pdbx_seq_one_letter_code
_entity_poly.pdbx_strand_id
1 'polypeptide(L)'
;MNSKTPAGEDPKKLERTGRVREIGSQAVWSLSSCKPGFGVDQLRDDNLETYWQSDGSQPHLVNIQFRRKTTVKMVCIYADYKADESYTPSRISIRVGNNFHDLQDVQAVDGLL
;
A
#
# COMPACT_ATOMS: atom_id res chain seq x y z
N MET A 1 -8.30 2.21 -25.57
CA MET A 1 -7.92 0.79 -25.36
C MET A 1 -7.35 0.70 -23.96
N ASN A 2 -8.17 0.43 -22.93
CA ASN A 2 -7.66 0.29 -21.56
C ASN A 2 -7.05 -1.10 -21.41
N SER A 3 -5.73 -1.20 -21.52
CA SER A 3 -5.01 -2.40 -21.13
C SER A 3 -5.05 -2.49 -19.60
N LYS A 4 -5.83 -3.42 -19.07
CA LYS A 4 -5.82 -3.75 -17.63
C LYS A 4 -4.37 -4.01 -17.18
N THR A 5 -3.96 -3.44 -16.06
CA THR A 5 -2.69 -3.79 -15.44
C THR A 5 -2.67 -5.30 -15.16
N PRO A 6 -1.64 -6.06 -15.58
CA PRO A 6 -1.55 -7.48 -15.27
C PRO A 6 -1.55 -7.70 -13.75
N ALA A 7 -2.23 -8.75 -13.28
CA ALA A 7 -2.15 -9.14 -11.89
C ALA A 7 -0.70 -9.49 -11.52
N GLY A 8 -0.22 -8.96 -10.40
CA GLY A 8 1.10 -9.28 -9.85
C GLY A 8 1.19 -10.71 -9.31
N GLU A 9 2.41 -11.18 -9.03
CA GLU A 9 2.62 -12.44 -8.32
C GLU A 9 2.20 -12.33 -6.85
N ASP A 10 1.70 -13.44 -6.29
CA ASP A 10 1.37 -13.55 -4.87
C ASP A 10 2.63 -13.33 -4.00
N PRO A 11 2.66 -12.31 -3.11
CA PRO A 11 3.82 -12.00 -2.29
C PRO A 11 4.23 -13.17 -1.39
N LYS A 12 3.29 -14.04 -0.96
CA LYS A 12 3.60 -15.22 -0.15
C LYS A 12 4.41 -16.26 -0.93
N LYS A 13 4.28 -16.33 -2.26
CA LYS A 13 5.15 -17.18 -3.09
C LYS A 13 6.59 -16.66 -3.09
N LEU A 14 6.77 -15.35 -3.19
CA LEU A 14 8.09 -14.73 -3.17
C LEU A 14 8.78 -14.93 -1.81
N GLU A 15 8.05 -14.79 -0.71
CA GLU A 15 8.58 -15.07 0.64
C GLU A 15 9.01 -16.53 0.80
N ARG A 16 8.25 -17.50 0.28
CA ARG A 16 8.60 -18.93 0.32
C ARG A 16 9.91 -19.26 -0.40
N THR A 17 10.41 -18.39 -1.29
CA THR A 17 11.74 -18.56 -1.90
C THR A 17 12.89 -18.31 -0.93
N GLY A 18 12.62 -17.70 0.24
CA GLY A 18 13.63 -17.30 1.23
C GLY A 18 14.49 -16.11 0.82
N ARG A 19 14.24 -15.49 -0.34
CA ARG A 19 15.02 -14.36 -0.86
C ARG A 19 14.58 -13.00 -0.32
N VAL A 20 13.40 -12.92 0.27
CA VAL A 20 12.80 -11.72 0.85
C VAL A 20 12.09 -12.08 2.15
N ARG A 21 11.78 -11.07 2.97
CA ARG A 21 10.89 -11.21 4.13
C ARG A 21 9.98 -9.99 4.25
N GLU A 22 8.77 -10.16 4.76
CA GLU A 22 7.90 -9.05 5.18
C GLU A 22 8.56 -8.31 6.37
N ILE A 23 8.56 -6.98 6.29
CA ILE A 23 9.20 -6.10 7.30
C ILE A 23 8.25 -5.04 7.85
N GLY A 24 6.97 -5.04 7.46
CA GLY A 24 6.01 -4.03 7.86
C GLY A 24 5.70 -4.07 9.36
N SER A 25 5.85 -5.20 10.02
CA SER A 25 5.79 -5.32 11.49
C SER A 25 6.89 -4.51 12.23
N GLN A 26 7.96 -4.10 11.53
CA GLN A 26 9.05 -3.29 12.10
C GLN A 26 8.80 -1.78 11.97
N ALA A 27 7.70 -1.38 11.34
CA ALA A 27 7.34 0.02 11.10
C ALA A 27 6.14 0.46 11.94
N VAL A 28 6.04 1.76 12.15
CA VAL A 28 4.81 2.41 12.61
C VAL A 28 3.99 2.80 11.38
N TRP A 29 2.72 2.44 11.39
CA TRP A 29 1.77 2.70 10.31
C TRP A 29 0.78 3.77 10.74
N SER A 30 0.51 4.73 9.86
CA SER A 30 -0.57 5.70 10.04
C SER A 30 -1.26 6.01 8.73
N LEU A 31 -2.54 6.36 8.83
CA LEU A 31 -3.39 6.67 7.69
C LEU A 31 -3.82 8.13 7.80
N SER A 32 -3.90 8.83 6.67
CA SER A 32 -4.43 10.21 6.63
C SER A 32 -5.83 10.34 7.24
N SER A 33 -6.68 9.33 7.04
CA SER A 33 -8.04 9.22 7.56
C SER A 33 -8.47 7.76 7.48
N CYS A 34 -9.47 7.37 8.27
CA CYS A 34 -10.15 6.09 8.11
C CYS A 34 -11.56 6.15 8.68
N LYS A 35 -12.47 5.36 8.12
CA LYS A 35 -13.75 5.08 8.78
C LYS A 35 -13.54 4.20 10.02
N PRO A 36 -14.36 4.35 11.07
CA PRO A 36 -14.30 3.46 12.24
C PRO A 36 -14.40 1.98 11.83
N GLY A 37 -13.43 1.16 12.24
CA GLY A 37 -13.40 -0.28 11.91
C GLY A 37 -12.79 -0.64 10.54
N PHE A 38 -12.31 0.34 9.77
CA PHE A 38 -11.70 0.15 8.45
C PHE A 38 -10.35 0.86 8.38
N GLY A 39 -9.44 0.56 9.32
CA GLY A 39 -8.19 1.28 9.54
C GLY A 39 -6.93 0.47 9.22
N VAL A 40 -5.84 0.77 9.93
CA VAL A 40 -4.53 0.10 9.76
C VAL A 40 -4.63 -1.40 10.01
N ASP A 41 -5.46 -1.80 10.98
CA ASP A 41 -5.61 -3.20 11.36
C ASP A 41 -6.14 -4.02 10.16
N GLN A 42 -7.22 -3.55 9.53
CA GLN A 42 -7.81 -4.18 8.34
C GLN A 42 -6.88 -4.11 7.12
N LEU A 43 -6.01 -3.10 7.02
CA LEU A 43 -5.01 -3.02 5.95
C LEU A 43 -3.89 -4.08 6.10
N ARG A 44 -3.71 -4.65 7.29
CA ARG A 44 -2.54 -5.47 7.65
C ARG A 44 -2.89 -6.83 8.28
N ASP A 45 -4.15 -7.24 8.26
CA ASP A 45 -4.63 -8.48 8.89
C ASP A 45 -4.48 -9.74 8.01
N ASP A 46 -3.85 -9.61 6.83
CA ASP A 46 -3.67 -10.68 5.83
C ASP A 46 -4.99 -11.27 5.32
N ASN A 47 -6.11 -10.54 5.42
CA ASN A 47 -7.41 -10.93 4.90
C ASN A 47 -7.82 -10.03 3.72
N LEU A 48 -8.16 -10.63 2.58
CA LEU A 48 -8.55 -9.89 1.36
C LEU A 48 -10.02 -9.43 1.37
N GLU A 49 -10.81 -9.87 2.37
CA GLU A 49 -12.21 -9.45 2.55
C GLU A 49 -12.35 -8.19 3.42
N THR A 50 -11.31 -7.84 4.17
CA THR A 50 -11.21 -6.62 4.98
C THR A 50 -10.35 -5.58 4.27
N TYR A 51 -10.59 -4.31 4.56
CA TYR A 51 -9.94 -3.20 3.85
C TYR A 51 -9.84 -1.95 4.71
N TRP A 52 -8.89 -1.08 4.35
CA TRP A 52 -8.90 0.31 4.77
C TRP A 52 -9.86 1.11 3.88
N GLN A 53 -10.71 1.94 4.51
CA GLN A 53 -11.51 2.93 3.82
C GLN A 53 -11.16 4.32 4.34
N SER A 54 -10.61 5.18 3.48
CA SER A 54 -10.36 6.59 3.77
C SER A 54 -11.68 7.36 3.98
N ASP A 55 -11.62 8.45 4.75
CA ASP A 55 -12.78 9.30 5.05
C ASP A 55 -12.33 10.77 5.18
N GLY A 56 -11.85 11.33 4.07
CA GLY A 56 -11.26 12.67 4.04
C GLY A 56 -10.99 13.16 2.62
N SER A 57 -10.29 14.29 2.49
CA SER A 57 -9.89 14.81 1.18
C SER A 57 -8.70 14.04 0.59
N GLN A 58 -8.64 13.98 -0.74
CA GLN A 58 -7.45 13.48 -1.43
C GLN A 58 -6.27 14.45 -1.28
N PRO A 59 -5.01 13.96 -1.31
CA PRO A 59 -4.62 12.55 -1.43
C PRO A 59 -4.78 11.77 -0.12
N HIS A 60 -5.23 10.51 -0.21
CA HIS A 60 -5.21 9.59 0.92
C HIS A 60 -3.81 9.00 1.08
N LEU A 61 -3.29 9.01 2.30
CA LEU A 61 -1.92 8.62 2.60
C LEU A 61 -1.89 7.38 3.51
N VAL A 62 -1.00 6.45 3.17
CA VAL A 62 -0.47 5.41 4.05
C VAL A 62 0.98 5.78 4.37
N ASN A 63 1.28 6.09 5.62
CA ASN A 63 2.63 6.42 6.05
C ASN A 63 3.24 5.23 6.79
N ILE A 64 4.45 4.84 6.38
CA ILE A 64 5.19 3.70 6.91
C ILE A 64 6.53 4.22 7.44
N GLN A 65 6.68 4.29 8.76
CA GLN A 65 7.88 4.85 9.39
C GLN A 65 8.71 3.78 10.09
N PHE A 66 9.94 3.58 9.63
CA PHE A 66 10.91 2.70 10.28
C PHE A 66 11.75 3.48 11.30
N ARG A 67 12.07 2.86 12.44
CA ARG A 67 12.91 3.48 13.49
C ARG A 67 14.38 3.68 13.11
N ARG A 68 14.83 2.96 12.08
CA ARG A 68 16.19 3.01 11.54
C ARG A 68 16.11 3.02 10.02
N LYS A 69 17.19 3.43 9.36
CA LYS A 69 17.29 3.30 7.90
C LYS A 69 17.16 1.83 7.52
N THR A 70 16.08 1.50 6.82
CA THR A 70 15.70 0.14 6.47
C THR A 70 15.70 -0.01 4.96
N THR A 71 16.40 -1.02 4.45
CA THR A 71 16.37 -1.34 3.03
C THR A 71 15.02 -1.96 2.68
N VAL A 72 14.28 -1.30 1.79
CA VAL A 72 13.02 -1.81 1.23
C VAL A 72 13.26 -2.17 -0.23
N LYS A 73 12.98 -3.41 -0.60
CA LYS A 73 13.16 -3.90 -1.98
C LYS A 73 11.88 -3.80 -2.82
N MET A 74 10.73 -4.02 -2.19
CA MET A 74 9.44 -4.13 -2.86
C MET A 74 8.33 -3.67 -1.92
N VAL A 75 7.29 -3.09 -2.52
CA VAL A 75 6.00 -2.81 -1.88
C VAL A 75 4.94 -3.56 -2.68
N CYS A 76 4.13 -4.37 -2.00
CA CYS A 76 3.01 -5.07 -2.61
C CYS A 76 1.71 -4.43 -2.12
N ILE A 77 0.80 -4.14 -3.04
CA ILE A 77 -0.50 -3.54 -2.76
C ILE A 77 -1.54 -4.42 -3.45
N TYR A 78 -2.59 -4.78 -2.72
CA TYR A 78 -3.75 -5.47 -3.27
C TYR A 78 -4.86 -4.46 -3.54
N ALA A 79 -5.43 -4.51 -4.74
CA ALA A 79 -6.59 -3.74 -5.16
C ALA A 79 -7.35 -4.57 -6.20
N ASP A 80 -8.68 -4.63 -6.11
CA ASP A 80 -9.51 -5.38 -7.06
C ASP A 80 -10.68 -4.52 -7.53
N TYR A 81 -10.60 -4.06 -8.78
CA TYR A 81 -11.64 -3.23 -9.38
C TYR A 81 -13.05 -3.83 -9.29
N LYS A 82 -13.18 -5.16 -9.34
CA LYS A 82 -14.50 -5.80 -9.26
C LYS A 82 -15.12 -5.70 -7.87
N ALA A 83 -14.29 -5.71 -6.83
CA ALA A 83 -14.74 -5.61 -5.44
C ALA A 83 -14.88 -4.15 -5.00
N ASP A 84 -13.95 -3.29 -5.43
CA ASP A 84 -13.78 -1.93 -4.92
C ASP A 84 -14.52 -0.87 -5.76
N GLU A 85 -14.82 -1.16 -7.04
CA GLU A 85 -15.44 -0.24 -7.99
C GLU A 85 -14.75 1.15 -7.98
N SER A 86 -15.49 2.21 -7.61
CA SER A 86 -14.98 3.59 -7.52
C SER A 86 -13.95 3.83 -6.42
N TYR A 87 -13.80 2.90 -5.46
CA TYR A 87 -12.78 2.96 -4.41
C TYR A 87 -11.42 2.42 -4.86
N THR A 88 -11.35 1.78 -6.04
CA THR A 88 -10.08 1.32 -6.62
C THR A 88 -9.16 2.52 -6.88
N PRO A 89 -7.94 2.56 -6.31
CA PRO A 89 -7.03 3.69 -6.53
C PRO A 89 -6.68 3.82 -8.02
N SER A 90 -6.95 4.97 -8.64
CA SER A 90 -6.62 5.19 -10.06
C SER A 90 -5.15 5.60 -10.29
N ARG A 91 -4.51 6.14 -9.23
CA ARG A 91 -3.10 6.52 -9.21
C ARG A 91 -2.52 6.31 -7.81
N ILE A 92 -1.34 5.70 -7.75
CA ILE A 92 -0.56 5.54 -6.52
C ILE A 92 0.82 6.16 -6.75
N SER A 93 1.25 7.03 -5.83
CA SER A 93 2.63 7.53 -5.79
C SER A 93 3.35 7.01 -4.54
N ILE A 94 4.53 6.42 -4.73
CA ILE A 94 5.41 5.96 -3.66
C ILE A 94 6.47 7.04 -3.45
N ARG A 95 6.53 7.54 -2.21
CA ARG A 95 7.51 8.54 -1.78
C ARG A 95 8.36 8.02 -0.64
N VAL A 96 9.63 8.41 -0.61
CA VAL A 96 10.59 8.03 0.45
C VAL A 96 11.37 9.25 0.91
N GLY A 97 11.77 9.26 2.19
CA GLY A 97 12.50 10.34 2.83
C GLY A 97 12.87 9.98 4.26
N ASN A 98 13.58 10.87 4.96
CA ASN A 98 13.93 10.69 6.38
C ASN A 98 12.83 11.24 7.31
N ASN A 99 12.02 12.17 6.82
CA ASN A 99 10.89 12.76 7.54
C ASN A 99 9.78 13.19 6.55
N PHE A 100 8.67 13.72 7.07
CA PHE A 100 7.54 14.10 6.24
C PHE A 100 7.80 15.28 5.28
N HIS A 101 8.84 16.07 5.53
CA HIS A 101 9.16 17.26 4.75
C HIS A 101 10.17 17.02 3.62
N ASP A 102 10.86 15.87 3.61
CA ASP A 102 11.89 15.53 2.60
C ASP A 102 11.48 14.34 1.71
N LEU A 103 10.21 13.95 1.72
CA LEU A 103 9.66 12.89 0.88
C LEU A 103 9.82 13.22 -0.61
N GLN A 104 10.45 12.31 -1.36
CA GLN A 104 10.61 12.38 -2.82
C GLN A 104 9.89 11.23 -3.51
N ASP A 105 9.22 11.51 -4.64
CA ASP A 105 8.61 10.48 -5.47
C ASP A 105 9.68 9.58 -6.09
N VAL A 106 9.53 8.27 -5.91
CA VAL A 106 10.42 7.26 -6.50
C VAL A 106 9.72 6.36 -7.51
N GLN A 107 8.40 6.23 -7.41
CA GLN A 107 7.59 5.46 -8.33
C GLN A 107 6.17 6.01 -8.35
N ALA A 108 5.57 6.09 -9.54
CA ALA A 108 4.13 6.29 -9.70
C ALA A 108 3.55 5.15 -10.52
N VAL A 109 2.33 4.75 -10.21
CA VAL A 109 1.54 3.78 -10.97
C VAL A 109 0.21 4.46 -11.30
N ASP A 110 -0.08 4.58 -12.58
CA ASP A 110 -1.33 5.14 -13.10
C ASP A 110 -2.16 4.02 -13.75
N GLY A 111 -3.48 4.17 -13.74
CA GLY A 111 -4.37 3.34 -14.55
C GLY A 111 -4.56 1.91 -14.03
N LEU A 112 -4.74 1.74 -12.72
CA LEU A 112 -5.10 0.47 -12.08
C LEU A 112 -6.57 0.03 -12.34
N LEU A 113 -7.19 0.50 -13.43
CA LEU A 113 -8.58 0.25 -13.84
C LEU A 113 -8.65 -0.63 -15.10
#